data_AF-A0A9W3TAP5-F1
#
_entry.id   AF-A0A9W3TAP5-F1
#
_cell.length_a   1.000
_cell.length_b   1.000
_cell.length_c   1.000
_cell.angle_alpha   90.00
_cell.angle_beta   90.00
_cell.angle_gamma   90.00
#
_symmetry.space_group_name_H-M   'P 1'
#
loop_
_entity.id
_entity.type
_entity.pdbx_description
1 polymer ?
#
loop_
_entity_poly.entity_id
_entity_poly.type
_entity_poly.pdbx_seq_one_letter_code
_entity_poly.pdbx_strand_id
1 'polypeptide(L)' 'MQIDFNKLEKTIIIGIILRALRSKKKIKQYVGLERLPDVIKVLDELQENATFEEKEEAIASVINKLLDDLLGKDKG' A
#
# COMPACT_ATOMS: atom_id res chain seq x y z
N MET A 1 4.83 -18.82 -3.81
CA MET A 1 4.08 -18.66 -2.54
C MET A 1 3.20 -17.41 -2.68
N GLN A 2 2.05 -17.31 -2.00
CA GLN A 2 1.27 -16.07 -2.02
C GLN A 2 1.96 -15.06 -1.09
N ILE A 3 2.29 -13.85 -1.57
CA ILE A 3 2.87 -12.81 -0.71
C ILE A 3 1.87 -12.45 0.39
N ASP A 4 2.28 -12.56 1.66
CA ASP A 4 1.48 -12.14 2.80
C ASP A 4 1.90 -10.74 3.29
N PHE A 5 1.02 -9.77 3.07
CA PHE A 5 1.17 -8.40 3.55
C PHE A 5 0.33 -8.17 4.81
N ASN A 6 0.92 -7.55 5.83
CA ASN A 6 0.20 -7.11 7.01
C ASN A 6 -0.68 -5.88 6.71
N LYS A 7 -1.49 -5.44 7.69
CA LYS A 7 -2.43 -4.33 7.51
C LYS A 7 -1.72 -3.02 7.09
N LEU A 8 -0.61 -2.68 7.75
CA LEU A 8 0.16 -1.46 7.48
C LEU A 8 0.78 -1.50 6.08
N GLU A 9 1.39 -2.62 5.69
CA GLU A 9 1.96 -2.85 4.37
C GLU A 9 0.92 -2.72 3.25
N LYS A 10 -0.26 -3.35 3.42
CA LYS A 10 -1.39 -3.24 2.47
C LYS A 10 -1.83 -1.78 2.29
N THR A 11 -1.97 -1.05 3.39
CA THR A 11 -2.37 0.35 3.39
C THR A 11 -1.33 1.25 2.69
N ILE A 12 -0.03 1.01 2.93
CA ILE A 12 1.06 1.73 2.26
C ILE A 12 1.03 1.49 0.75
N ILE A 13 0.86 0.25 0.30
CA ILE A 13 0.76 -0.11 -1.11
C ILE A 13 -0.39 0.67 -1.78
N ILE A 14 -1.57 0.67 -1.15
CA ILE A 14 -2.74 1.43 -1.65
C ILE A 14 -2.40 2.92 -1.76
N GLY A 15 -1.81 3.51 -0.72
CA GLY A 15 -1.43 4.93 -0.72
C GLY A 15 -0.44 5.30 -1.81
N ILE A 16 0.56 4.45 -2.06
CA ILE A 16 1.55 4.65 -3.13
C ILE A 16 0.89 4.56 -4.51
N ILE A 17 0.06 3.55 -4.76
CA ILE A 17 -0.64 3.38 -6.05
C ILE A 17 -1.55 4.58 -6.33
N LEU A 18 -2.32 5.03 -5.34
CA LEU A 18 -3.19 6.21 -5.47
C LEU A 18 -2.39 7.48 -5.75
N ARG A 19 -1.24 7.66 -5.08
CA ARG A 19 -0.32 8.76 -5.35
C ARG A 19 0.26 8.70 -6.76
N ALA A 20 0.58 7.51 -7.26
CA ALA A 20 1.10 7.30 -8.61
C ALA A 20 0.10 7.70 -9.71
N LEU A 21 -1.21 7.60 -9.44
CA LEU A 21 -2.25 8.08 -10.37
C LEU A 21 -2.24 9.60 -10.55
N ARG A 22 -1.67 10.37 -9.60
CA ARG A 22 -1.45 11.83 -9.61
C ARG A 22 -2.68 12.71 -9.95
N SER A 23 -3.86 12.14 -10.07
CA SER A 23 -5.07 12.81 -10.55
C SER A 23 -6.28 12.35 -9.77
N LYS A 24 -6.92 13.29 -9.07
CA LYS A 24 -8.19 13.06 -8.37
C LYS A 24 -9.26 12.52 -9.32
N LYS A 25 -9.29 12.98 -10.59
CA LYS A 25 -10.23 12.47 -11.60
C LYS A 25 -9.99 10.99 -11.90
N LYS A 26 -8.73 10.58 -12.06
CA LYS A 26 -8.37 9.17 -12.30
C LYS A 26 -8.67 8.29 -11.09
N ILE A 27 -8.34 8.74 -9.88
CA ILE A 27 -8.68 8.02 -8.65
C ILE A 27 -10.20 7.79 -8.56
N LYS A 28 -11.01 8.83 -8.78
CA LYS A 28 -12.47 8.73 -8.81
C LYS A 28 -12.98 7.76 -9.87
N GLN A 29 -12.37 7.76 -11.05
CA GLN A 29 -12.76 6.89 -12.16
C GLN A 29 -12.43 5.41 -11.89
N TYR A 30 -11.26 5.11 -11.33
CA TYR A 30 -10.79 3.73 -11.14
C TYR A 30 -11.30 3.08 -9.85
N VAL A 31 -11.49 3.87 -8.79
CA VAL A 31 -11.94 3.34 -7.50
C VAL A 31 -13.46 3.40 -7.35
N GLY A 32 -14.13 4.20 -8.18
CA GLY A 32 -15.56 4.52 -8.03
C GLY A 32 -15.79 5.61 -6.98
N LEU A 33 -16.87 6.38 -7.13
CA LEU A 33 -17.21 7.44 -6.17
C LEU A 33 -17.65 6.86 -4.82
N GLU A 34 -18.32 5.71 -4.88
CA GLU A 34 -18.88 4.96 -3.75
C GLU A 34 -17.82 4.44 -2.78
N ARG A 35 -16.59 4.17 -3.25
CA ARG A 35 -15.47 3.69 -2.43
C ARG A 35 -14.49 4.78 -2.00
N LEU A 36 -14.69 6.03 -2.44
CA LEU A 36 -13.82 7.13 -2.00
C LEU A 36 -13.79 7.31 -0.47
N PRO A 37 -14.91 7.16 0.27
CA PRO A 37 -14.87 7.26 1.73
C PRO A 37 -13.97 6.19 2.34
N ASP A 38 -14.02 4.96 1.83
CA ASP A 38 -13.18 3.85 2.30
C ASP A 38 -11.69 4.13 2.02
N VAL A 39 -11.37 4.67 0.84
CA VAL A 39 -10.01 5.09 0.49
C VAL A 39 -9.49 6.16 1.44
N ILE A 40 -10.31 7.18 1.73
CA ILE A 40 -9.93 8.26 2.64
C ILE A 40 -9.64 7.67 4.02
N LYS A 41 -10.54 6.82 4.54
CA LYS A 41 -10.34 6.15 5.82
C LYS A 41 -9.04 5.36 5.89
N VAL A 42 -8.71 4.60 4.84
CA VAL A 42 -7.44 3.85 4.76
C VAL A 42 -6.23 4.79 4.81
N LEU A 43 -6.29 5.95 4.16
CA LEU A 43 -5.21 6.93 4.16
C LEU A 43 -5.09 7.68 5.50
N ASP A 44 -6.21 7.97 6.15
CA ASP A 44 -6.22 8.61 7.47
C ASP A 44 -5.69 7.64 8.53
N GLU A 45 -6.13 6.37 8.50
CA GLU A 45 -5.58 5.32 9.38
C GLU A 45 -4.07 5.16 9.22
N LEU A 46 -3.53 5.34 8.01
CA LEU A 46 -2.09 5.34 7.76
C LEU A 46 -1.38 6.52 8.41
N GLN A 47 -1.99 7.70 8.42
CA GLN A 47 -1.39 8.90 8.98
C GLN A 47 -1.38 8.85 10.51
N GLU A 48 -2.48 8.41 11.12
CA GLU A 48 -2.70 8.47 12.57
C GLU A 48 -2.03 7.33 13.35
N ASN A 49 -1.95 6.12 12.80
CA ASN A 49 -1.64 4.91 13.60
C ASN A 49 -0.20 4.41 13.50
N ALA A 50 0.69 5.11 12.80
CA ALA A 50 2.07 4.67 12.65
C ALA A 50 3.05 5.83 12.74
N THR A 51 4.14 5.63 13.49
CA THR A 51 5.28 6.56 13.56
C THR A 51 6.00 6.64 12.21
N PHE A 52 6.95 7.56 12.10
CA PHE A 52 7.78 7.65 10.90
C PHE A 52 8.61 6.38 10.71
N GLU A 53 9.21 5.89 11.79
CA GLU A 53 10.05 4.68 11.81
C GLU A 53 9.25 3.44 11.43
N GLU A 54 8.04 3.25 11.97
CA GLU A 54 7.18 2.10 11.63
C GLU A 54 6.78 2.11 10.14
N LYS A 55 6.58 3.30 9.56
CA LYS A 55 6.30 3.43 8.12
C LYS A 55 7.54 3.09 7.29
N GLU A 56 8.71 3.52 7.71
CA GLU A 56 9.97 3.23 7.01
C GLU A 56 10.26 1.72 7.00
N GLU A 57 10.13 1.05 8.15
CA GLU A 57 10.28 -0.40 8.27
C GLU A 57 9.25 -1.15 7.42
N ALA A 58 7.99 -0.71 7.44
CA ALA A 58 6.94 -1.33 6.62
C ALA A 58 7.18 -1.12 5.13
N ILE A 59 7.68 0.05 4.70
CA ILE A 59 8.07 0.29 3.30
C ILE A 59 9.22 -0.65 2.90
N ALA A 60 10.26 -0.77 3.73
CA ALA A 60 11.38 -1.67 3.47
C ALA A 60 10.92 -3.13 3.39
N SER A 61 10.03 -3.55 4.29
CA SER A 61 9.43 -4.89 4.27
C SER A 61 8.62 -5.15 3.00
N VAL A 62 7.77 -4.20 2.58
CA VAL A 62 7.03 -4.29 1.31
C VAL A 62 7.98 -4.45 0.12
N ILE A 63 9.07 -3.67 0.07
CA ILE A 63 10.07 -3.74 -1.01
C ILE A 63 10.68 -5.14 -1.05
N ASN A 64 11.16 -5.67 0.09
CA ASN A 64 11.78 -6.98 0.13
C ASN A 64 10.82 -8.10 -0.27
N LYS A 65 9.59 -8.11 0.26
CA LYS A 65 8.56 -9.10 -0.10
C LYS A 65 8.24 -9.10 -1.59
N LEU A 66 8.10 -7.91 -2.19
CA LEU A 66 7.85 -7.78 -3.63
C LEU A 66 9.05 -8.21 -4.45
N LEU A 67 10.27 -7.88 -4.03
CA LEU A 67 11.50 -8.30 -4.71
C LEU A 67 11.69 -9.82 -4.66
N ASP A 68 11.47 -10.44 -3.51
CA ASP A 68 11.62 -11.89 -3.35
C ASP A 68 10.62 -12.66 -4.21
N ASP A 69 9.38 -12.16 -4.31
CA ASP A 69 8.35 -12.72 -5.19
C ASP A 69 8.71 -12.56 -6.67
N LEU A 70 9.08 -11.34 -7.10
CA LEU A 70 9.45 -11.04 -8.48
C LEU A 70 10.71 -11.80 -8.94
N LEU A 71 11.66 -12.00 -8.03
CA LEU A 71 12.91 -12.71 -8.31
C LEU A 71 12.80 -14.23 -8.07
N GLY A 72 11.66 -14.71 -7.57
CA GLY A 72 11.42 -16.12 -7.26
C GLY A 72 12.44 -16.71 -6.29
N LYS A 73 12.90 -15.91 -5.31
CA LYS A 73 13.97 -16.28 -4.36
C LYS A 73 13.54 -17.32 -3.32
N ASP A 74 12.29 -17.75 -3.34
CA ASP A 74 11.76 -18.89 -2.57
C ASP A 74 12.04 -20.24 -3.28
N LYS A 75 13.28 -20.40 -3.77
CA LYS A 75 13.80 -21.66 -4.33
C LYS A 75 15.03 -22.08 -3.52
N GLY A 76 14.78 -22.62 -2.34
CA GLY A 76 15.77 -23.23 -1.45
C GLY A 76 15.09 -23.89 -0.27
#